data_AF-A0A9W4L980-F1
#
_entry.id   AF-A0A9W4L980-F1
#
_cell.length_a   1.000
_cell.length_b   1.000
_cell.length_c   1.000
_cell.angle_alpha   90.00
_cell.angle_beta   90.00
_cell.angle_gamma   90.00
#
_symmetry.space_group_name_H-M   'P 1'
#
loop_
_entity.id
_entity.type
_entity.pdbx_description
1 polymer ?
#
loop_
_entity_poly.entity_id
_entity_poly.type
_entity_poly.pdbx_seq_one_letter_code
_entity_poly.pdbx_strand_id
1 'polypeptide(L)'
;MREITLSNGKTVEVECLSCALTSGEIEPDGGVIVETEYFHAHQDVAYPIKGLVILASKRHIKCFDELNDLEKVDYINLLSKIRKAQREVLGIEHVYYFYNEDTTHHFHTWMVPRYEWMYDFGRSVESVRPVLLHARNKLNNDENVKSVIDGIKTLKKELYT
;
A
#
# COMPACT_ATOMS: atom_id res chain seq x y z
N MET A 1 12.60 16.39 10.52
CA MET A 1 12.65 15.73 9.20
C MET A 1 13.27 14.33 9.36
N ARG A 2 12.90 13.37 8.51
CA ARG A 2 13.40 11.99 8.52
C ARG A 2 13.94 11.63 7.15
N GLU A 3 15.05 10.91 7.14
CA GLU A 3 15.66 10.35 5.94
C GLU A 3 15.02 9.00 5.62
N ILE A 4 14.47 8.85 4.40
CA ILE A 4 13.76 7.65 3.95
C ILE A 4 14.34 7.20 2.61
N THR A 5 14.71 5.93 2.50
CA THR A 5 15.14 5.31 1.25
C THR A 5 13.95 4.65 0.55
N LEU A 6 13.66 5.08 -0.68
CA LEU A 6 12.62 4.53 -1.55
C LEU A 6 13.12 3.24 -2.25
N SER A 7 12.22 2.48 -2.87
CA SER A 7 12.53 1.22 -3.59
C SER A 7 13.55 1.39 -4.69
N ASN A 8 13.53 2.54 -5.37
CA ASN A 8 14.47 2.93 -6.41
C ASN A 8 15.87 3.35 -5.88
N GLY A 9 16.10 3.27 -4.55
CA GLY A 9 17.36 3.63 -3.92
C GLY A 9 17.56 5.14 -3.69
N LYS A 10 16.61 5.98 -4.12
CA LYS A 10 16.62 7.42 -3.82
C LYS A 10 16.33 7.64 -2.34
N THR A 11 17.10 8.52 -1.73
CA THR A 11 16.83 9.01 -0.39
C THR A 11 16.07 10.33 -0.46
N VAL A 12 15.04 10.46 0.36
CA VAL A 12 14.26 11.70 0.54
C VAL A 12 14.26 12.12 2.00
N GLU A 13 14.30 13.42 2.24
CA GLU A 13 14.18 14.00 3.57
C GLU A 13 12.84 14.70 3.69
N VAL A 14 11.95 14.16 4.51
CA VAL A 14 10.56 14.65 4.65
C VAL A 14 10.12 14.64 6.11
N GLU A 15 9.19 15.53 6.47
CA GLU A 15 8.54 15.47 7.79
C GLU A 15 7.56 14.30 7.89
N CYS A 16 6.83 14.04 6.80
CA CYS A 16 5.90 12.93 6.67
C CYS A 16 5.89 12.40 5.23
N LEU A 17 6.24 11.13 5.05
CA LEU A 17 6.25 10.48 3.74
C LEU A 17 4.86 10.44 3.10
N SER A 18 3.83 10.05 3.87
CA SER A 18 2.47 9.98 3.34
C SER A 18 1.98 11.35 2.90
N CYS A 19 2.27 12.43 3.65
CA CYS A 19 1.94 13.78 3.22
C CYS A 19 2.62 14.11 1.88
N ALA A 20 3.93 13.88 1.76
CA ALA A 20 4.68 14.14 0.54
C ALA A 20 4.17 13.32 -0.66
N LEU A 21 3.71 12.09 -0.44
CA LEU A 21 3.08 11.25 -1.46
C LEU A 21 1.69 11.80 -1.85
N THR A 22 0.87 12.20 -0.87
CA THR A 22 -0.49 12.69 -1.11
C THR A 22 -0.55 14.10 -1.70
N SER A 23 0.48 14.92 -1.47
CA SER A 23 0.62 16.26 -2.05
C SER A 23 1.22 16.24 -3.45
N GLY A 24 1.76 15.11 -3.88
CA GLY A 24 2.50 14.98 -5.16
C GLY A 24 3.93 15.50 -5.11
N GLU A 25 4.47 15.84 -3.94
CA GLU A 25 5.88 16.19 -3.77
C GLU A 25 6.80 14.99 -4.09
N ILE A 26 6.34 13.78 -3.77
CA ILE A 26 6.98 12.52 -4.11
C ILE A 26 5.99 11.68 -4.90
N GLU A 27 6.41 11.22 -6.08
CA GLU A 27 5.66 10.20 -6.81
C GLU A 27 6.10 8.81 -6.34
N PRO A 28 5.17 7.93 -5.93
CA PRO A 28 5.50 6.55 -5.62
C PRO A 28 5.93 5.82 -6.90
N ASP A 29 6.86 4.87 -6.78
CA ASP A 29 7.25 4.02 -7.90
C ASP A 29 6.01 3.24 -8.41
N GLY A 30 5.71 3.37 -9.71
CA GLY A 30 4.48 2.82 -10.32
C GLY A 30 3.25 3.74 -10.22
N GLY A 31 3.33 4.82 -9.46
CA GLY A 31 2.32 5.89 -9.39
C GLY A 31 1.10 5.54 -8.53
N VAL A 32 0.13 6.47 -8.56
CA VAL A 32 -1.15 6.36 -7.85
C VAL A 32 -2.03 5.29 -8.51
N ILE A 33 -2.54 4.35 -7.71
CA ILE A 33 -3.51 3.32 -8.13
C ILE A 33 -4.90 3.93 -8.27
N VAL A 34 -5.37 4.62 -7.23
CA VAL A 34 -6.67 5.29 -7.19
C VAL A 34 -6.64 6.39 -6.12
N GLU A 35 -7.44 7.43 -6.31
CA GLU A 35 -7.66 8.48 -5.34
C GLU A 35 -9.12 8.92 -5.31
N THR A 36 -9.53 9.47 -4.17
CA THR A 36 -10.83 10.10 -3.93
C THR A 36 -10.59 11.51 -3.39
N GLU A 37 -11.65 12.19 -2.93
CA GLU A 37 -11.51 13.46 -2.23
C GLU A 37 -10.68 13.32 -0.95
N TYR A 38 -10.85 12.22 -0.20
CA TYR A 38 -10.28 12.07 1.14
C TYR A 38 -9.09 11.12 1.21
N PHE A 39 -8.92 10.21 0.24
CA PHE A 39 -7.91 9.15 0.31
C PHE A 39 -7.11 9.00 -0.98
N HIS A 40 -5.93 8.40 -0.81
CA HIS A 40 -5.00 8.07 -1.87
C HIS A 40 -4.51 6.62 -1.65
N ALA A 41 -4.54 5.81 -2.70
CA ALA A 41 -4.00 4.46 -2.69
C ALA A 41 -2.83 4.29 -3.69
N HIS A 42 -1.75 3.70 -3.21
CA HIS A 42 -0.55 3.40 -4.00
C HIS A 42 0.05 2.05 -3.58
N GLN A 43 0.98 1.54 -4.38
CA GLN A 43 1.78 0.38 -4.01
C GLN A 43 2.86 0.81 -3.00
N ASP A 44 3.14 -0.03 -2.01
CA ASP A 44 4.23 0.22 -1.07
C ASP A 44 5.60 0.30 -1.81
N VAL A 45 6.33 1.38 -1.55
CA VAL A 45 7.62 1.72 -2.17
C VAL A 45 8.82 1.03 -1.52
N ALA A 46 8.64 0.05 -0.65
CA ALA A 46 9.71 -0.70 0.01
C ALA A 46 9.55 -2.22 -0.17
N TYR A 47 8.33 -2.69 -0.40
CA TYR A 47 7.98 -4.11 -0.49
C TYR A 47 7.38 -4.42 -1.87
N PRO A 48 8.17 -5.01 -2.80
CA PRO A 48 7.72 -5.30 -4.16
C PRO A 48 6.82 -6.54 -4.20
N ILE A 49 5.65 -6.47 -3.58
CA ILE A 49 4.64 -7.53 -3.58
C ILE A 49 3.51 -7.11 -4.50
N LYS A 50 3.27 -7.88 -5.57
CA LYS A 50 2.20 -7.59 -6.54
C LYS A 50 0.86 -7.43 -5.83
N GLY A 51 0.24 -6.26 -6.00
CA GLY A 51 -1.08 -5.98 -5.45
C GLY A 51 -1.09 -5.63 -3.97
N LEU A 52 0.06 -5.38 -3.33
CA LEU A 52 0.11 -4.77 -2.00
C LEU A 52 -0.27 -3.30 -2.13
N VAL A 53 -1.33 -2.90 -1.43
CA VAL A 53 -1.83 -1.52 -1.51
C VAL A 53 -1.73 -0.86 -0.14
N ILE A 54 -1.21 0.37 -0.12
CA ILE A 54 -1.35 1.28 1.00
C ILE A 54 -2.48 2.24 0.69
N LEU A 55 -3.51 2.27 1.53
CA LEU A 55 -4.58 3.26 1.52
C LEU A 55 -4.32 4.29 2.61
N ALA A 56 -3.96 5.52 2.24
CA ALA A 56 -3.63 6.60 3.16
C ALA A 56 -4.65 7.74 3.05
N SER A 57 -4.95 8.41 4.17
CA SER A 57 -5.74 9.65 4.14
C SER A 57 -4.95 10.74 3.41
N LYS A 58 -5.63 11.70 2.77
CA LYS A 58 -4.98 12.91 2.23
C LYS A 58 -4.71 13.92 3.33
N ARG A 59 -5.69 14.11 4.24
CA ARG A 59 -5.51 14.90 5.45
C ARG A 59 -4.58 14.18 6.43
N HIS A 60 -3.67 14.93 7.04
CA HIS A 60 -2.81 14.39 8.10
C HIS A 60 -3.64 14.14 9.36
N ILE A 61 -3.93 12.86 9.60
CA ILE A 61 -4.52 12.35 10.83
C ILE A 61 -3.72 11.14 11.30
N LYS A 62 -3.91 10.73 12.54
CA LYS A 62 -3.14 9.62 13.15
C LYS A 62 -4.00 8.41 13.44
N CYS A 63 -5.23 8.63 13.89
CA CYS A 63 -6.11 7.57 14.37
C CYS A 63 -7.53 7.62 13.78
N PHE A 64 -8.27 6.52 13.96
CA PHE A 64 -9.61 6.35 13.40
C PHE A 64 -10.63 7.37 13.93
N ASP A 65 -10.49 7.81 15.18
CA ASP A 65 -11.39 8.77 15.81
C ASP A 65 -11.17 10.22 15.33
N GLU A 66 -10.07 10.49 14.61
CA GLU A 66 -9.84 11.76 13.92
C GLU A 66 -10.54 11.84 12.56
N LEU A 67 -11.11 10.74 12.04
CA LEU A 67 -11.89 10.74 10.79
C LEU A 67 -13.24 11.44 10.99
N ASN A 68 -13.60 12.32 10.06
CA ASN A 68 -14.97 12.82 9.94
C ASN A 68 -15.89 11.80 9.25
N ASP A 69 -17.20 12.02 9.28
CA ASP A 69 -18.17 11.03 8.79
C ASP A 69 -18.09 10.79 7.27
N LEU A 70 -17.73 11.81 6.48
CA LEU A 70 -17.51 11.65 5.05
C LEU A 70 -16.25 10.82 4.77
N GLU A 71 -15.17 11.08 5.51
CA GLU A 71 -13.93 10.31 5.42
C GLU A 71 -14.15 8.85 5.84
N LYS A 72 -14.95 8.57 6.87
CA LYS A 72 -15.28 7.18 7.28
C LYS A 72 -15.98 6.41 6.16
N VAL A 73 -16.97 7.03 5.53
CA VAL A 73 -17.74 6.42 4.43
C VAL A 73 -16.84 6.20 3.21
N ASP A 74 -16.05 7.20 2.84
CA ASP A 74 -15.13 7.10 1.71
C ASP A 74 -14.05 6.04 1.94
N TYR A 75 -13.46 6.00 3.14
CA TYR A 75 -12.46 5.02 3.53
C TYR A 75 -12.95 3.59 3.33
N ILE A 76 -14.11 3.24 3.90
CA ILE A 76 -14.60 1.85 3.83
C ILE A 76 -15.04 1.48 2.42
N ASN A 77 -15.63 2.42 1.66
CA ASN A 77 -16.03 2.21 0.28
C ASN A 77 -14.81 1.98 -0.62
N LEU A 78 -13.78 2.81 -0.49
CA LEU A 78 -12.55 2.69 -1.27
C LEU A 78 -11.78 1.43 -0.93
N LEU A 79 -11.63 1.11 0.37
CA LEU A 79 -11.00 -0.14 0.83
C LEU A 79 -11.69 -1.37 0.25
N SER A 80 -13.03 -1.37 0.25
CA SER A 80 -13.84 -2.45 -0.32
C SER A 80 -13.70 -2.54 -1.84
N LYS A 81 -13.68 -1.40 -2.55
CA LYS A 81 -13.49 -1.34 -4.00
C LYS A 81 -12.12 -1.89 -4.41
N ILE A 82 -11.06 -1.49 -3.72
CA ILE A 82 -9.70 -2.00 -3.94
C ILE A 82 -9.65 -3.51 -3.69
N ARG A 83 -10.23 -3.99 -2.58
CA ARG A 83 -10.22 -5.42 -2.26
C ARG A 83 -10.94 -6.23 -3.34
N LYS A 84 -12.07 -5.73 -3.85
CA LYS A 84 -12.82 -6.37 -4.94
C LYS A 84 -11.95 -6.46 -6.20
N ALA A 85 -11.33 -5.36 -6.63
CA ALA A 85 -10.43 -5.33 -7.79
C ALA A 85 -9.25 -6.31 -7.63
N GLN A 86 -8.58 -6.33 -6.46
CA GLN A 86 -7.51 -7.30 -6.17
C GLN A 86 -7.94 -8.75 -6.42
N ARG A 87 -9.18 -9.12 -6.06
CA ARG A 87 -9.71 -10.46 -6.31
C ARG A 87 -9.99 -10.68 -7.79
N GLU A 88 -10.71 -9.76 -8.43
CA GLU A 88 -11.26 -9.95 -9.77
C GLU A 88 -10.20 -9.89 -10.87
N VAL A 89 -9.24 -8.95 -10.76
CA VAL A 89 -8.29 -8.71 -11.86
C VAL A 89 -6.87 -9.21 -11.56
N LEU A 90 -6.54 -9.48 -10.30
CA LEU A 90 -5.23 -10.04 -9.92
C LEU A 90 -5.31 -11.48 -9.38
N GLY A 91 -6.50 -12.04 -9.15
CA GLY A 91 -6.67 -13.38 -8.58
C GLY A 91 -6.21 -13.50 -7.13
N ILE A 92 -6.15 -12.40 -6.38
CA ILE A 92 -5.72 -12.42 -4.97
C ILE A 92 -6.87 -12.95 -4.11
N GLU A 93 -6.71 -14.15 -3.58
CA GLU A 93 -7.72 -14.83 -2.75
C GLU A 93 -7.83 -14.24 -1.35
N HIS A 94 -6.69 -14.01 -0.70
CA HIS A 94 -6.61 -13.54 0.69
C HIS A 94 -5.76 -12.30 0.82
N VAL A 95 -6.18 -11.40 1.72
CA VAL A 95 -5.51 -10.13 2.03
C VAL A 95 -5.51 -9.98 3.55
N TYR A 96 -4.35 -9.65 4.11
CA TYR A 96 -4.22 -9.26 5.51
C TYR A 96 -4.22 -7.73 5.59
N TYR A 97 -4.94 -7.20 6.57
CA TYR A 97 -5.05 -5.76 6.81
C TYR A 97 -4.19 -5.41 8.01
N PHE A 98 -3.29 -4.44 7.86
CA PHE A 98 -2.48 -3.94 8.95
C PHE A 98 -2.68 -2.45 9.14
N TYR A 99 -2.89 -2.09 10.39
CA TYR A 99 -3.02 -0.74 10.87
C TYR A 99 -2.44 -0.69 12.29
N ASN A 100 -1.47 0.20 12.52
CA ASN A 100 -0.83 0.33 13.81
C ASN A 100 -0.67 1.82 14.16
N GLU A 101 -1.14 2.20 15.34
CA GLU A 101 -1.07 3.57 15.89
C GLU A 101 0.16 3.78 16.79
N ASP A 102 0.90 2.72 17.09
CA ASP A 102 2.12 2.74 17.91
C ASP A 102 3.34 3.34 17.17
N THR A 103 3.07 3.98 16.03
CA THR A 103 4.05 4.70 15.24
C THR A 103 3.57 6.15 15.08
N THR A 104 4.49 7.11 15.04
CA THR A 104 4.14 8.54 14.92
C THR A 104 3.68 8.93 13.51
N HIS A 105 3.15 8.00 12.72
CA HIS A 105 2.93 8.19 11.29
C HIS A 105 1.49 8.53 10.99
N HIS A 106 1.35 9.16 9.83
CA HIS A 106 0.11 9.46 9.15
C HIS A 106 -0.76 8.22 8.97
N PHE A 107 -2.08 8.37 9.07
CA PHE A 107 -3.06 7.30 8.93
C PHE A 107 -2.97 6.59 7.58
N HIS A 108 -2.68 5.30 7.62
CA HIS A 108 -2.71 4.46 6.45
C HIS A 108 -2.96 3.00 6.81
N THR A 109 -3.62 2.28 5.93
CA THR A 109 -3.89 0.85 6.07
C THR A 109 -3.15 0.09 4.99
N TRP A 110 -2.45 -0.97 5.39
CA TRP A 110 -1.82 -1.90 4.45
C TRP A 110 -2.79 -3.01 4.10
N MET A 111 -2.91 -3.30 2.81
CA MET A 111 -3.62 -4.43 2.26
C MET A 111 -2.58 -5.38 1.68
N VAL A 112 -2.16 -6.38 2.45
CA VAL A 112 -1.06 -7.31 2.12
C VAL A 112 -1.64 -8.61 1.53
N PRO A 113 -1.48 -8.88 0.22
CA PRO A 113 -1.90 -10.13 -0.39
C PRO A 113 -1.21 -11.33 0.24
N ARG A 114 -1.89 -12.48 0.26
CA ARG A 114 -1.31 -13.77 0.64
C ARG A 114 -1.21 -14.66 -0.60
N TYR A 115 0.02 -14.92 -1.02
CA TYR A 115 0.35 -15.85 -2.10
C TYR A 115 0.90 -17.17 -1.53
N GLU A 116 0.85 -18.24 -2.32
CA GLU A 116 1.29 -19.58 -1.90
C GLU A 116 2.70 -19.62 -1.31
N TRP A 117 3.67 -18.97 -1.97
CA TRP A 117 5.07 -18.90 -1.50
C TRP A 117 5.21 -18.28 -0.10
N MET A 118 4.24 -17.46 0.33
CA MET A 118 4.27 -16.82 1.65
C MET A 118 3.96 -17.81 2.77
N TYR A 119 3.36 -18.96 2.48
CA TYR A 119 3.06 -19.98 3.47
C TYR A 119 4.29 -20.73 3.96
N ASP A 120 5.41 -20.64 3.25
CA ASP A 120 6.72 -21.14 3.71
C ASP A 120 7.20 -20.43 4.98
N PHE A 121 6.69 -19.22 5.25
CA PHE A 121 6.98 -18.43 6.45
C PHE A 121 5.91 -18.62 7.56
N GLY A 122 4.86 -19.40 7.29
CA GLY A 122 3.74 -19.62 8.19
C GLY A 122 2.41 -19.03 7.69
N ARG A 123 1.33 -19.42 8.38
CA ARG A 123 -0.05 -19.03 8.05
C ARG A 123 -0.64 -17.97 9.00
N SER A 124 0.00 -17.73 10.14
CA SER A 124 -0.46 -16.74 11.13
C SER A 124 -0.06 -15.31 10.77
N VAL A 125 -0.51 -14.35 11.58
CA VAL A 125 -0.09 -12.94 11.49
C VAL A 125 1.43 -12.76 11.68
N GLU A 126 2.07 -13.64 12.45
CA GLU A 126 3.50 -13.60 12.75
C GLU A 126 4.37 -13.80 11.49
N SER A 127 3.80 -14.46 10.46
CA SER A 127 4.52 -14.72 9.20
C SER A 127 4.71 -13.48 8.34
N VAL A 128 3.95 -12.40 8.57
CA VAL A 128 3.95 -11.25 7.66
C VAL A 128 5.27 -10.50 7.66
N ARG A 129 5.88 -10.28 8.83
CA ARG A 129 7.17 -9.59 8.90
C ARG A 129 8.28 -10.37 8.14
N PRO A 130 8.46 -11.69 8.34
CA PRO A 130 9.36 -12.48 7.51
C PRO A 130 9.08 -12.40 6.01
N VAL A 131 7.81 -12.46 5.59
CA VAL A 131 7.39 -12.33 4.19
C VAL A 131 7.80 -10.99 3.58
N LEU A 132 7.52 -9.89 4.29
CA LEU A 132 7.89 -8.55 3.84
C LEU A 132 9.41 -8.41 3.70
N LEU A 133 10.17 -8.91 4.68
CA LEU A 133 11.64 -8.91 4.62
C LEU A 133 12.17 -9.77 3.47
N HIS A 134 11.55 -10.93 3.20
CA HIS A 134 11.91 -11.75 2.06
C HIS A 134 11.66 -11.00 0.75
N ALA A 135 10.47 -10.40 0.58
CA ALA A 135 10.13 -9.64 -0.61
C ALA A 135 11.13 -8.50 -0.87
N ARG A 136 11.44 -7.71 0.17
CA ARG A 136 12.42 -6.61 0.08
C ARG A 136 13.81 -7.09 -0.33
N ASN A 137 14.29 -8.18 0.26
CA ASN A 137 15.68 -8.61 0.12
C ASN A 137 15.93 -9.57 -1.04
N LYS A 138 14.89 -10.24 -1.56
CA LYS A 138 15.03 -11.32 -2.55
C LYS A 138 14.19 -11.11 -3.81
N LEU A 139 13.14 -10.30 -3.76
CA LEU A 139 12.23 -10.10 -4.90
C LEU A 139 12.41 -8.71 -5.56
N ASN A 140 13.45 -7.96 -5.23
CA ASN A 140 13.75 -6.70 -5.91
C ASN A 140 14.59 -6.95 -7.18
N ASN A 141 14.02 -7.70 -8.13
CA ASN A 141 14.60 -8.01 -9.43
C ASN A 141 13.66 -7.54 -10.55
N ASP A 142 14.20 -7.35 -11.76
CA ASP A 142 13.48 -6.76 -12.90
C ASP A 142 12.17 -7.48 -13.22
N GLU A 143 12.15 -8.81 -13.13
CA GLU A 143 10.97 -9.63 -13.42
C GLU A 143 9.84 -9.36 -12.41
N ASN A 144 10.16 -9.42 -11.12
CA ASN A 144 9.15 -9.19 -10.08
C ASN A 144 8.70 -7.72 -10.04
N VAL A 145 9.62 -6.76 -10.21
CA VAL A 145 9.29 -5.33 -10.30
C VAL A 145 8.34 -5.08 -11.47
N LYS A 146 8.59 -5.68 -12.64
CA LYS A 146 7.67 -5.60 -13.78
C LYS A 146 6.29 -6.17 -13.43
N SER A 147 6.24 -7.33 -12.77
CA SER A 147 4.97 -7.92 -12.33
C SER A 147 4.20 -7.03 -11.34
N VAL A 148 4.89 -6.33 -10.44
CA VAL A 148 4.29 -5.36 -9.51
C VAL A 148 3.69 -4.18 -10.29
N ILE A 149 4.46 -3.59 -11.22
CA ILE A 149 4.01 -2.47 -12.06
C ILE A 149 2.80 -2.86 -12.92
N ASP A 150 2.81 -4.05 -13.51
CA ASP A 150 1.67 -4.54 -14.29
C ASP A 150 0.43 -4.77 -13.41
N GLY A 151 0.63 -5.22 -12.16
CA GLY A 151 -0.42 -5.28 -11.14
C GLY A 151 -1.02 -3.91 -10.83
N ILE A 152 -0.19 -2.88 -10.65
CA ILE A 152 -0.62 -1.49 -10.42
C ILE A 152 -1.48 -1.00 -11.60
N LYS A 153 -1.00 -1.18 -12.84
CA LYS A 153 -1.74 -0.76 -14.05
C LYS A 153 -3.09 -1.46 -14.17
N THR A 154 -3.13 -2.75 -13.84
CA THR A 154 -4.34 -3.57 -13.91
C THR A 154 -5.37 -3.11 -12.87
N LEU A 155 -4.94 -2.89 -11.62
CA LEU A 155 -5.81 -2.33 -10.57
C LEU A 155 -6.33 -0.95 -10.94
N LYS A 156 -5.44 -0.07 -11.42
CA LYS A 156 -5.80 1.28 -11.86
C LYS A 156 -6.89 1.23 -12.92
N LYS A 157 -6.73 0.41 -13.96
CA LYS A 157 -7.74 0.27 -15.02
C LYS A 157 -9.10 -0.14 -14.46
N GLU A 158 -9.13 -1.14 -13.57
CA GLU A 158 -10.38 -1.63 -12.96
C GLU A 158 -11.05 -0.57 -12.07
N LEU A 159 -10.27 0.20 -11.31
CA LEU A 159 -10.82 1.15 -10.34
C LEU A 159 -11.36 2.44 -10.96
N TYR A 160 -10.97 2.75 -12.20
CA TYR A 160 -11.51 3.88 -12.99
C TYR A 160 -12.55 3.44 -14.04
N THR A 161 -12.95 2.17 -14.04
CA THR A 161 -14.13 1.68 -14.77
C THR A 161 -15.38 1.83 -13.90
#